data_AF-A0A8H6HC26-F1
#
_entry.id   AF-A0A8H6HC26-F1
#
_cell.length_a   1.000
_cell.length_b   1.000
_cell.length_c   1.000
_cell.angle_alpha   90.00
_cell.angle_beta   90.00
_cell.angle_gamma   90.00
#
_symmetry.space_group_name_H-M   'P 1'
#
loop_
_entity.id
_entity.type
_entity.pdbx_description
1 polymer ?
#
loop_
_entity_poly.entity_id
_entity_poly.type
_entity_poly.pdbx_seq_one_letter_code
_entity_poly.pdbx_strand_id
1 'polypeptide(L)'
;IGARLSVLSQSELYKAIRHHHKNDTRKNTHRAVKQALDTIEATSGSRPPPSQLWLALKKRKHKTLTQKWCAFNWKALHQAHKVGEYWLHTRMKDSRMPCTECNAPAESLEHILLECRVSHQELVWDLVKSQWELTGREWPCINMGLILGISAIQIRDPDGKVNHALTRLFQILVSESCYLIWCLRCEWRIGREANPMRRHTVSEVTARWQSAINKRLRMDWKLTSRAIYKKKALPQRLVARTWQLIAPNLQYINEKRIEGVLVGMGIERRPPGRNR
;
A
#
# COMPACT_ATOMS: atom_id res chain seq x y z
N ILE A 1 0.28 -4.76 43.20
CA ILE A 1 -0.70 -3.64 43.23
C ILE A 1 -2.07 -4.26 43.45
N GLY A 2 -2.64 -4.13 44.65
CA GLY A 2 -4.00 -4.57 44.94
C GLY A 2 -4.97 -3.46 44.55
N ALA A 3 -5.83 -3.71 43.56
CA ALA A 3 -6.87 -2.79 43.14
C ALA A 3 -8.18 -3.56 42.96
N ARG A 4 -9.29 -2.96 43.39
CA ARG A 4 -10.60 -3.61 43.40
C ARG A 4 -11.16 -3.60 41.97
N LEU A 5 -11.34 -4.79 41.38
CA LEU A 5 -11.72 -4.99 39.97
C LEU A 5 -12.98 -4.21 39.56
N SER A 6 -13.94 -4.05 40.48
CA SER A 6 -15.21 -3.34 40.26
C SER A 6 -15.07 -1.84 39.99
N VAL A 7 -13.88 -1.26 40.26
CA VAL A 7 -13.63 0.18 40.17
C VAL A 7 -12.65 0.52 39.03
N LEU A 8 -12.07 -0.50 38.40
CA LEU A 8 -11.12 -0.34 37.31
C LEU A 8 -11.82 -0.35 35.96
N SER A 9 -11.50 0.62 35.12
CA SER A 9 -11.88 0.56 33.71
C SER A 9 -11.06 -0.50 32.97
N GLN A 10 -11.63 -1.03 31.87
CA GLN A 10 -10.91 -1.91 30.95
C GLN A 10 -9.57 -1.30 30.49
N SER A 11 -9.50 0.04 30.36
CA SER A 11 -8.29 0.74 29.93
C SER A 11 -7.18 0.69 30.98
N GLU A 12 -7.53 0.77 32.27
CA GLU A 12 -6.60 0.70 33.40
C GLU A 12 -6.13 -0.73 33.61
N LEU A 13 -7.04 -1.69 33.57
CA LEU A 13 -6.73 -3.12 33.57
C LEU A 13 -5.76 -3.47 32.43
N TYR A 14 -6.02 -3.00 31.22
CA TYR A 14 -5.15 -3.27 30.07
C TYR A 14 -3.77 -2.58 30.19
N LYS A 15 -3.67 -1.41 30.84
CA LYS A 15 -2.37 -0.80 31.17
C LYS A 15 -1.64 -1.63 32.22
N ALA A 16 -2.31 -2.04 33.29
CA ALA A 16 -1.73 -2.86 34.36
C ALA A 16 -1.20 -4.19 33.81
N ILE A 17 -1.98 -4.89 32.99
CA ILE A 17 -1.55 -6.14 32.32
C ILE A 17 -0.31 -5.90 31.46
N ARG A 18 -0.27 -4.81 30.67
CA ARG A 18 0.91 -4.47 29.85
C ARG A 18 2.14 -4.08 30.66
N HIS A 19 1.98 -3.53 31.86
CA HIS A 19 3.10 -3.26 32.76
C HIS A 19 3.59 -4.54 33.45
N HIS A 20 2.67 -5.44 33.78
CA HIS A 20 2.97 -6.70 34.47
C HIS A 20 3.57 -7.75 33.53
N HIS A 21 3.16 -7.77 32.27
CA HIS A 21 3.73 -8.60 31.22
C HIS A 21 4.64 -7.75 30.34
N LYS A 22 5.95 -7.82 30.57
CA LYS A 22 6.93 -7.37 29.58
C LYS A 22 6.74 -8.23 28.34
N ASN A 23 6.29 -7.63 27.24
CA ASN A 23 6.19 -8.34 25.97
C ASN A 23 7.61 -8.61 25.46
N ASP A 24 7.92 -9.87 25.20
CA ASP A 24 9.19 -10.24 24.57
C ASP A 24 9.34 -9.55 23.20
N THR A 25 10.57 -9.14 22.91
CA THR A 25 10.93 -8.57 21.62
C THR A 25 10.83 -9.65 20.54
N ARG A 26 9.82 -9.53 19.68
CA ARG A 26 9.65 -10.42 18.53
C ARG A 26 10.74 -10.14 17.51
N LYS A 27 11.77 -11.00 17.45
CA LYS A 27 12.94 -10.90 16.55
C LYS A 27 12.55 -10.56 15.10
N ASN A 28 11.54 -11.24 14.57
CA ASN A 28 11.04 -11.04 13.20
C ASN A 28 10.42 -9.66 12.98
N THR A 29 9.63 -9.17 13.94
CA THR A 29 9.07 -7.81 13.89
C THR A 29 10.17 -6.77 13.96
N HIS A 30 11.16 -6.98 14.84
CA HIS A 30 12.31 -6.08 14.95
C HIS A 30 13.09 -6.00 13.62
N ARG A 31 13.35 -7.14 12.96
CA ARG A 31 14.02 -7.19 11.65
C ARG A 31 13.26 -6.42 10.58
N ALA A 32 11.95 -6.66 10.45
CA ALA A 32 11.11 -5.98 9.45
C ALA A 32 11.02 -4.46 9.70
N VAL A 33 10.87 -4.05 10.97
CA VAL A 33 10.89 -2.63 11.34
C VAL A 33 12.24 -1.99 11.06
N LYS A 34 13.35 -2.67 11.41
CA LYS A 34 14.69 -2.17 11.13
C LYS A 34 14.89 -1.95 9.63
N GLN A 35 14.57 -2.94 8.81
CA GLN A 35 14.66 -2.85 7.35
C GLN A 35 13.84 -1.67 6.80
N ALA A 36 12.61 -1.48 7.28
CA ALA A 36 11.78 -0.33 6.89
C ALA A 36 12.42 1.02 7.28
N LEU A 37 12.99 1.12 8.49
CA LEU A 37 13.63 2.34 8.96
C LEU A 37 14.93 2.67 8.21
N ASP A 38 15.75 1.65 7.91
CA ASP A 38 16.97 1.80 7.11
C ASP A 38 16.62 2.34 5.71
N THR A 39 15.55 1.81 5.08
CA THR A 39 15.09 2.33 3.78
C THR A 39 14.49 3.74 3.88
N ILE A 40 13.70 4.04 4.93
CA ILE A 40 13.16 5.40 5.12
C ILE A 40 14.29 6.41 5.27
N GLU A 41 15.34 6.09 6.01
CA GLU A 41 16.52 6.93 6.19
C GLU A 41 17.22 7.18 4.85
N ALA A 42 17.47 6.12 4.06
CA ALA A 42 18.07 6.23 2.74
C ALA A 42 17.22 7.07 1.76
N THR A 43 15.89 6.95 1.80
CA THR A 43 15.00 7.68 0.87
C THR A 43 14.67 9.11 1.34
N SER A 44 14.52 9.32 2.65
CA SER A 44 14.00 10.59 3.22
C SER A 44 15.10 11.45 3.85
N GLY A 45 16.35 10.96 3.91
CA GLY A 45 17.50 11.61 4.55
C GLY A 45 17.39 11.73 6.07
N SER A 46 16.41 11.09 6.70
CA SER A 46 16.19 11.17 8.14
C SER A 46 15.52 9.90 8.66
N ARG A 47 16.04 9.35 9.75
CA ARG A 47 15.50 8.15 10.39
C ARG A 47 14.44 8.51 11.43
N PRO A 48 13.16 8.19 11.23
CA PRO A 48 12.16 8.41 12.25
C PRO A 48 12.30 7.38 13.39
N PRO A 49 11.81 7.69 14.61
CA PRO A 49 11.73 6.69 15.66
C PRO A 49 10.77 5.56 15.26
N PRO A 50 11.00 4.29 15.71
CA PRO A 50 10.14 3.16 15.36
C PRO A 50 8.66 3.39 15.67
N SER A 51 8.35 4.15 16.72
CA SER A 51 6.98 4.53 17.09
C SER A 51 6.25 5.30 15.99
N GLN A 52 6.97 6.11 15.20
CA GLN A 52 6.39 6.90 14.12
C GLN A 52 5.93 6.03 12.95
N LEU A 53 6.63 4.93 12.66
CA LEU A 53 6.18 3.94 11.67
C LEU A 53 4.81 3.35 12.07
N TRP A 54 4.65 2.97 13.33
CA TRP A 54 3.38 2.45 13.85
C TRP A 54 2.27 3.51 13.89
N LEU A 55 2.63 4.75 14.23
CA LEU A 55 1.71 5.88 14.21
C LEU A 55 1.24 6.19 12.80
N ALA A 56 2.12 6.10 11.79
CA ALA A 56 1.80 6.33 10.40
C ALA A 56 0.72 5.35 9.90
N LEU A 57 0.81 4.07 10.28
CA LEU A 57 -0.21 3.06 9.98
C LEU A 57 -1.57 3.33 10.65
N LYS A 58 -1.56 3.97 11.82
CA LYS A 58 -2.78 4.32 12.58
C LYS A 58 -3.35 5.69 12.20
N LYS A 59 -2.59 6.52 11.49
CA LYS A 59 -2.93 7.93 11.24
C LYS A 59 -4.17 8.02 10.37
N ARG A 60 -5.25 8.58 10.94
CA ARG A 60 -6.53 8.78 10.24
C ARG A 60 -6.65 10.14 9.52
N LYS A 61 -5.75 11.09 9.81
CA LYS A 61 -5.69 12.42 9.18
C LYS A 61 -4.80 12.40 7.95
N HIS A 62 -5.20 13.11 6.88
CA HIS A 62 -4.53 13.14 5.57
C HIS A 62 -4.40 11.77 4.91
N LYS A 63 -5.45 10.94 5.00
CA LYS A 63 -5.52 9.55 4.51
C LYS A 63 -4.83 9.41 3.14
N THR A 64 -3.59 8.99 3.10
CA THR A 64 -2.89 8.48 1.90
C THR A 64 -3.10 6.98 1.75
N LEU A 65 -3.36 6.31 2.87
CA LEU A 65 -3.38 4.87 2.96
C LEU A 65 -4.80 4.39 3.21
N THR A 66 -5.18 3.27 2.60
CA THR A 66 -6.47 2.63 2.89
C THR A 66 -6.38 1.83 4.18
N GLN A 67 -7.53 1.65 4.84
CA GLN A 67 -7.58 0.78 6.02
C GLN A 67 -7.18 -0.67 5.68
N LYS A 68 -7.51 -1.12 4.46
CA LYS A 68 -7.13 -2.44 3.95
C LYS A 68 -5.61 -2.58 3.85
N TRP A 69 -4.94 -1.61 3.23
CA TRP A 69 -3.49 -1.61 3.16
C TRP A 69 -2.86 -1.48 4.55
N CYS A 70 -3.36 -0.60 5.43
CA CYS A 70 -2.79 -0.47 6.79
C CYS A 70 -2.88 -1.78 7.59
N ALA A 71 -4.00 -2.49 7.49
CA ALA A 71 -4.17 -3.79 8.13
C ALA A 71 -3.24 -4.85 7.52
N PHE A 72 -3.09 -4.85 6.20
CA PHE A 72 -2.15 -5.71 5.50
C PHE A 72 -0.70 -5.44 5.92
N ASN A 73 -0.27 -4.18 5.92
CA ASN A 73 1.11 -3.81 6.23
C ASN A 73 1.44 -4.00 7.71
N TRP A 74 0.47 -3.78 8.60
CA TRP A 74 0.63 -4.12 10.02
C TRP A 74 0.94 -5.62 10.20
N LYS A 75 0.24 -6.50 9.48
CA LYS A 75 0.54 -7.95 9.48
C LYS A 75 1.88 -8.25 8.83
N ALA A 76 2.25 -7.54 7.76
CA ALA A 76 3.53 -7.69 7.08
C ALA A 76 4.71 -7.37 8.01
N LEU A 77 4.67 -6.23 8.71
CA LEU A 77 5.68 -5.85 9.71
C LEU A 77 5.78 -6.86 10.86
N HIS A 78 4.68 -7.51 11.23
CA HIS A 78 4.69 -8.57 12.24
C HIS A 78 5.04 -9.96 11.68
N GLN A 79 5.24 -10.10 10.37
CA GLN A 79 5.33 -11.38 9.66
C GLN A 79 4.18 -12.34 10.02
N ALA A 80 2.97 -11.78 10.14
CA ALA A 80 1.78 -12.49 10.60
C ALA A 80 0.89 -13.02 9.45
N HIS A 81 1.35 -12.92 8.20
CA HIS A 81 0.67 -13.51 7.06
C HIS A 81 0.99 -15.01 6.98
N LYS A 82 0.00 -15.83 6.67
CA LYS A 82 0.15 -17.30 6.54
C LYS A 82 0.74 -17.68 5.18
N VAL A 83 2.02 -17.37 4.98
CA VAL A 83 2.77 -17.58 3.74
C VAL A 83 4.20 -18.04 4.05
N GLY A 84 4.87 -18.67 3.08
CA GLY A 84 6.24 -19.16 3.22
C GLY A 84 6.46 -19.98 4.49
N GLU A 85 7.48 -19.61 5.25
CA GLU A 85 7.95 -20.33 6.45
C GLU A 85 6.91 -20.55 7.54
N TYR A 86 5.80 -19.79 7.55
CA TYR A 86 4.67 -20.03 8.45
C TYR A 86 4.21 -21.50 8.40
N TRP A 87 4.30 -22.15 7.24
CA TRP A 87 3.81 -23.50 7.04
C TRP A 87 4.79 -24.60 7.45
N LEU A 88 6.05 -24.28 7.78
CA LEU A 88 7.13 -25.25 8.05
C LEU A 88 6.75 -26.30 9.08
N HIS A 89 6.06 -25.88 10.14
CA HIS A 89 5.67 -26.73 11.27
C HIS A 89 4.21 -27.21 11.16
N THR A 90 3.66 -27.27 9.95
CA THR A 90 2.28 -27.71 9.70
C THR A 90 2.24 -28.89 8.74
N ARG A 91 1.18 -29.69 8.81
CA ARG A 91 0.91 -30.79 7.85
C ARG A 91 0.66 -30.30 6.41
N MET A 92 0.56 -28.98 6.20
CA MET A 92 0.33 -28.36 4.90
C MET A 92 1.60 -27.76 4.29
N LYS A 93 2.78 -28.02 4.87
CA LYS A 93 4.07 -27.49 4.39
C LYS A 93 4.21 -27.67 2.88
N ASP A 94 4.08 -28.89 2.38
CA ASP A 94 4.40 -29.22 0.99
C ASP A 94 3.40 -28.61 -0.01
N SER A 95 2.15 -28.38 0.41
CA SER A 95 1.11 -27.80 -0.46
C SER A 95 1.01 -26.28 -0.39
N ARG A 96 1.31 -25.67 0.77
CA ARG A 96 1.07 -24.24 1.03
C ARG A 96 2.35 -23.40 1.10
N MET A 97 3.49 -24.00 1.42
CA MET A 97 4.77 -23.28 1.53
C MET A 97 5.36 -22.93 0.17
N PRO A 98 5.58 -23.87 -0.77
CA PRO A 98 6.27 -23.56 -2.02
C PRO A 98 5.38 -22.76 -2.97
N CYS A 99 6.02 -21.97 -3.84
CA CYS A 99 5.34 -21.40 -4.98
C CYS A 99 5.23 -22.48 -6.07
N THR A 100 4.00 -22.84 -6.45
CA THR A 100 3.76 -23.91 -7.44
C THR A 100 4.17 -23.55 -8.87
N GLU A 101 4.54 -22.30 -9.11
CA GLU A 101 4.72 -21.73 -10.45
C GLU A 101 6.13 -21.20 -10.67
N CYS A 102 6.72 -20.61 -9.62
CA CYS A 102 8.10 -20.13 -9.66
C CYS A 102 9.10 -21.17 -9.15
N ASN A 103 8.65 -22.34 -8.68
CA ASN A 103 9.45 -23.36 -8.00
C ASN A 103 10.27 -22.81 -6.80
N ALA A 104 9.88 -21.66 -6.26
CA ALA A 104 10.48 -21.11 -5.06
C ALA A 104 10.15 -22.03 -3.87
N PRO A 105 11.14 -22.44 -3.05
CA PRO A 105 10.92 -23.37 -1.95
C PRO A 105 9.97 -22.79 -0.89
N ALA A 106 9.91 -21.46 -0.78
CA ALA A 106 8.95 -20.75 0.05
C ALA A 106 8.36 -19.54 -0.70
N GLU A 107 7.05 -19.53 -0.88
CA GLU A 107 6.26 -18.39 -1.35
C GLU A 107 6.15 -17.36 -0.21
N SER A 108 7.25 -16.68 0.08
CA SER A 108 7.32 -15.62 1.11
C SER A 108 6.54 -14.36 0.67
N LEU A 109 6.31 -13.43 1.60
CA LEU A 109 5.68 -12.15 1.23
C LEU A 109 6.57 -11.34 0.27
N GLU A 110 7.88 -11.40 0.46
CA GLU A 110 8.87 -10.79 -0.42
C GLU A 110 8.78 -11.37 -1.83
N HIS A 111 8.79 -12.70 -1.94
CA HIS A 111 8.60 -13.39 -3.20
C HIS A 111 7.30 -12.95 -3.89
N ILE A 112 6.17 -12.98 -3.17
CA ILE A 112 4.86 -12.58 -3.72
C ILE A 112 4.87 -11.15 -4.28
N LEU A 113 5.51 -10.21 -3.57
CA LEU A 113 5.44 -8.80 -3.90
C LEU A 113 6.49 -8.33 -4.90
N LEU A 114 7.62 -9.03 -5.03
CA LEU A 114 8.79 -8.54 -5.78
C LEU A 114 9.31 -9.52 -6.84
N GLU A 115 8.92 -10.79 -6.81
CA GLU A 115 9.53 -11.83 -7.65
C GLU A 115 8.51 -12.72 -8.37
N CYS A 116 7.35 -12.94 -7.75
CA CYS A 116 6.41 -13.98 -8.16
C CYS A 116 5.70 -13.63 -9.46
N ARG A 117 5.79 -14.51 -10.46
CA ARG A 117 5.15 -14.28 -11.78
C ARG A 117 3.63 -14.33 -11.70
N VAL A 118 3.07 -15.21 -10.87
CA VAL A 118 1.60 -15.37 -10.77
C VAL A 118 0.90 -14.26 -10.01
N SER A 119 1.61 -13.51 -9.17
CA SER A 119 1.04 -12.33 -8.52
C SER A 119 0.90 -11.15 -9.49
N HIS A 120 1.48 -11.25 -10.70
CA HIS A 120 1.58 -10.19 -11.70
C HIS A 120 2.26 -8.93 -11.15
N GLN A 121 3.18 -9.12 -10.19
CA GLN A 121 3.85 -8.03 -9.51
C GLN A 121 4.65 -7.16 -10.47
N GLU A 122 5.35 -7.76 -11.44
CA GLU A 122 6.15 -7.06 -12.44
C GLU A 122 5.29 -6.08 -13.25
N LEU A 123 4.21 -6.57 -13.88
CA LEU A 123 3.25 -5.75 -14.61
C LEU A 123 2.68 -4.61 -13.75
N VAL A 124 2.32 -4.90 -12.49
CA VAL A 124 1.78 -3.88 -11.59
C VAL A 124 2.85 -2.83 -11.25
N TRP A 125 4.10 -3.21 -11.02
CA TRP A 125 5.17 -2.26 -10.75
C TRP A 125 5.55 -1.44 -11.98
N ASP A 126 5.49 -2.01 -13.18
CA ASP A 126 5.68 -1.27 -14.44
C ASP A 126 4.58 -0.22 -14.64
N LEU A 127 3.33 -0.56 -14.33
CA LEU A 127 2.22 0.40 -14.33
C LEU A 127 2.45 1.52 -13.31
N VAL A 128 3.01 1.22 -12.14
CA VAL A 128 3.36 2.26 -11.16
C VAL A 128 4.51 3.13 -11.65
N LYS A 129 5.58 2.51 -12.15
CA LYS A 129 6.77 3.17 -12.67
C LYS A 129 6.40 4.16 -13.77
N SER A 130 5.62 3.72 -14.76
CA SER A 130 5.16 4.58 -15.85
C SER A 130 4.37 5.81 -15.38
N GLN A 131 3.56 5.69 -14.32
CA GLN A 131 2.90 6.87 -13.73
C GLN A 131 3.86 7.75 -12.94
N TRP A 132 4.80 7.14 -12.21
CA TRP A 132 5.76 7.89 -11.41
C TRP A 132 6.70 8.74 -12.28
N GLU A 133 7.12 8.22 -13.42
CA GLU A 133 7.99 8.92 -14.36
C GLU A 133 7.36 10.20 -14.93
N LEU A 134 6.01 10.29 -15.01
CA LEU A 134 5.30 11.53 -15.38
C LEU A 134 5.57 12.69 -14.41
N THR A 135 6.02 12.40 -13.19
CA THR A 135 6.39 13.43 -12.22
C THR A 135 7.76 14.07 -12.49
N GLY A 136 8.53 13.53 -13.44
CA GLY A 136 9.90 13.93 -13.72
C GLY A 136 10.91 13.46 -12.67
N ARG A 137 10.52 12.51 -11.80
CA ARG A 137 11.39 11.94 -10.77
C ARG A 137 11.82 10.54 -11.16
N GLU A 138 13.03 10.17 -10.75
CA GLU A 138 13.54 8.81 -10.93
C GLU A 138 12.69 7.81 -10.13
N TRP A 139 12.43 6.65 -10.73
CA TRP A 139 11.74 5.55 -10.07
C TRP A 139 12.70 4.83 -9.10
N PRO A 140 12.40 4.80 -7.80
CA PRO A 140 13.26 4.11 -6.84
C PRO A 140 13.20 2.59 -7.04
N CYS A 141 14.29 1.91 -6.68
CA CYS A 141 14.29 0.46 -6.54
C CYS A 141 13.28 0.04 -5.46
N ILE A 142 12.24 -0.70 -5.87
CA ILE A 142 11.24 -1.23 -4.94
C ILE A 142 11.80 -2.45 -4.23
N ASN A 143 11.76 -2.42 -2.90
CA ASN A 143 12.17 -3.50 -2.03
C ASN A 143 11.23 -3.62 -0.83
N MET A 144 11.40 -4.67 -0.02
CA MET A 144 10.54 -4.89 1.14
C MET A 144 10.62 -3.76 2.17
N GLY A 145 11.80 -3.17 2.40
CA GLY A 145 11.95 -2.04 3.32
C GLY A 145 11.11 -0.83 2.88
N LEU A 146 11.12 -0.51 1.59
CA LEU A 146 10.32 0.57 1.01
C LEU A 146 8.82 0.31 1.17
N ILE A 147 8.36 -0.90 0.83
CA ILE A 147 6.94 -1.28 0.95
C ILE A 147 6.48 -1.23 2.40
N LEU A 148 7.26 -1.79 3.33
CA LEU A 148 6.95 -1.82 4.75
C LEU A 148 6.96 -0.41 5.36
N GLY A 149 7.90 0.43 4.90
CA GLY A 149 8.13 1.79 5.38
C GLY A 149 7.30 2.89 4.70
N ILE A 150 6.61 2.59 3.60
CA ILE A 150 6.01 3.60 2.70
C ILE A 150 5.15 4.63 3.43
N SER A 151 4.43 4.22 4.48
CA SER A 151 3.56 5.09 5.28
C SER A 151 4.30 6.27 5.96
N ALA A 152 5.60 6.13 6.19
CA ALA A 152 6.45 7.10 6.87
C ALA A 152 7.48 7.77 5.94
N ILE A 153 7.61 7.32 4.68
CA ILE A 153 8.49 7.94 3.68
C ILE A 153 8.06 9.39 3.42
N GLN A 154 9.05 10.27 3.34
CA GLN A 154 8.87 11.68 3.00
C GLN A 154 9.85 12.04 1.88
N ILE A 155 9.31 12.48 0.75
CA ILE A 155 10.10 12.99 -0.36
C ILE A 155 10.35 14.47 -0.12
N ARG A 156 11.62 14.87 -0.17
CA ARG A 156 12.06 16.24 0.09
C ARG A 156 12.44 16.94 -1.21
N ASP A 157 12.20 18.24 -1.24
CA ASP A 157 12.67 19.15 -2.28
C ASP A 157 14.16 19.50 -2.04
N PRO A 158 14.87 20.11 -3.01
CA PRO A 158 16.28 20.49 -2.85
C PRO A 158 16.57 21.35 -1.60
N ASP A 159 15.60 22.17 -1.17
CA ASP A 159 15.68 22.97 0.06
C ASP A 159 15.49 22.17 1.36
N GLY A 160 15.40 20.84 1.28
CA GLY A 160 15.18 19.93 2.42
C GLY A 160 13.74 19.91 2.95
N LYS A 161 12.83 20.72 2.39
CA LYS A 161 11.40 20.75 2.78
C LYS A 161 10.65 19.54 2.22
N VAL A 162 9.66 19.04 2.96
CA VAL A 162 8.85 17.89 2.52
C VAL A 162 7.91 18.32 1.39
N ASN A 163 8.03 17.66 0.23
CA ASN A 163 7.09 17.78 -0.86
C ASN A 163 5.84 16.95 -0.56
N HIS A 164 4.84 17.57 0.06
CA HIS A 164 3.64 16.86 0.47
C HIS A 164 2.86 16.26 -0.70
N ALA A 165 2.81 16.91 -1.87
CA ALA A 165 2.03 16.42 -3.00
C ALA A 165 2.67 15.15 -3.61
N LEU A 166 3.98 15.20 -3.82
CA LEU A 166 4.78 14.11 -4.39
C LEU A 166 4.89 12.93 -3.42
N THR A 167 5.14 13.20 -2.13
CA THR A 167 5.08 12.19 -1.07
C THR A 167 3.72 11.49 -1.05
N ARG A 168 2.63 12.27 -1.12
CA ARG A 168 1.26 11.73 -1.09
C ARG A 168 1.00 10.79 -2.26
N LEU A 169 1.41 11.20 -3.47
CA LEU A 169 1.27 10.40 -4.68
C LEU A 169 2.05 9.09 -4.56
N PHE A 170 3.33 9.16 -4.17
CA PHE A 170 4.18 7.99 -4.02
C PHE A 170 3.59 6.96 -3.05
N GLN A 171 3.14 7.44 -1.89
CA GLN A 171 2.49 6.59 -0.90
C GLN A 171 1.24 5.91 -1.43
N ILE A 172 0.40 6.63 -2.19
CA ILE A 172 -0.81 6.08 -2.79
C ILE A 172 -0.45 5.01 -3.83
N LEU A 173 0.41 5.32 -4.79
CA LEU A 173 0.76 4.41 -5.87
C LEU A 173 1.37 3.11 -5.35
N VAL A 174 2.34 3.19 -4.43
CA VAL A 174 3.00 2.00 -3.88
C VAL A 174 2.04 1.19 -3.00
N SER A 175 1.25 1.85 -2.14
CA SER A 175 0.37 1.14 -1.20
C SER A 175 -0.81 0.45 -1.89
N GLU A 176 -1.50 1.12 -2.81
CA GLU A 176 -2.63 0.52 -3.54
C GLU A 176 -2.16 -0.65 -4.42
N SER A 177 -1.01 -0.50 -5.09
CA SER A 177 -0.42 -1.53 -5.94
C SER A 177 0.04 -2.75 -5.16
N CYS A 178 0.76 -2.55 -4.05
CA CYS A 178 1.17 -3.66 -3.18
C CYS A 178 -0.03 -4.45 -2.67
N TYR A 179 -1.09 -3.75 -2.23
CA TYR A 179 -2.30 -4.44 -1.78
C TYR A 179 -3.02 -5.17 -2.93
N LEU A 180 -3.01 -4.63 -4.15
CA LEU A 180 -3.54 -5.31 -5.32
C LEU A 180 -2.77 -6.59 -5.65
N ILE A 181 -1.43 -6.55 -5.68
CA ILE A 181 -0.57 -7.73 -5.91
C ILE A 181 -0.91 -8.83 -4.89
N TRP A 182 -1.03 -8.46 -3.61
CA TRP A 182 -1.47 -9.39 -2.58
C TRP A 182 -2.87 -9.99 -2.87
N CYS A 183 -3.83 -9.17 -3.30
CA CYS A 183 -5.18 -9.63 -3.65
C CYS A 183 -5.15 -10.60 -4.85
N LEU A 184 -4.40 -10.26 -5.91
CA LEU A 184 -4.25 -11.09 -7.10
C LEU A 184 -3.68 -12.45 -6.74
N ARG A 185 -2.61 -12.48 -5.94
CA ARG A 185 -2.04 -13.73 -5.44
C ARG A 185 -3.03 -14.54 -4.59
N CYS A 186 -3.77 -13.90 -3.69
CA CYS A 186 -4.76 -14.61 -2.85
C CYS A 186 -5.88 -15.21 -3.70
N GLU A 187 -6.38 -14.45 -4.68
CA GLU A 187 -7.35 -14.95 -5.63
C GLU A 187 -6.79 -16.11 -6.46
N TRP A 188 -5.56 -16.01 -6.95
CA TRP A 188 -4.89 -17.10 -7.67
C TRP A 188 -4.84 -18.38 -6.83
N ARG A 189 -4.28 -18.31 -5.61
CA ARG A 189 -4.05 -19.49 -4.76
C ARG A 189 -5.32 -20.07 -4.13
N ILE A 190 -6.32 -19.22 -3.83
CA ILE A 190 -7.52 -19.64 -3.08
C ILE A 190 -8.77 -19.60 -3.95
N GLY A 191 -9.05 -18.47 -4.60
CA GLY A 191 -10.28 -18.28 -5.39
C GLY A 191 -10.27 -19.00 -6.75
N ARG A 192 -9.09 -19.22 -7.32
CA ARG A 192 -8.88 -19.93 -8.59
C ARG A 192 -8.15 -21.25 -8.40
N GLU A 193 -7.87 -21.62 -7.15
CA GLU A 193 -7.28 -22.91 -6.77
C GLU A 193 -5.97 -23.23 -7.50
N ALA A 194 -5.21 -22.19 -7.86
CA ALA A 194 -4.00 -22.29 -8.69
C ALA A 194 -4.22 -23.04 -10.03
N ASN A 195 -5.44 -22.97 -10.59
CA ASN A 195 -5.76 -23.59 -11.88
C ASN A 195 -5.14 -22.80 -13.05
N PRO A 196 -4.20 -23.37 -13.83
CA PRO A 196 -3.53 -22.69 -14.95
C PRO A 196 -4.47 -22.13 -16.02
N MET A 197 -5.63 -22.75 -16.26
CA MET A 197 -6.61 -22.27 -17.24
C MET A 197 -7.35 -21.01 -16.78
N ARG A 198 -7.25 -20.68 -15.49
CA ARG A 198 -7.92 -19.52 -14.88
C ARG A 198 -6.91 -18.45 -14.49
N ARG A 199 -5.72 -18.39 -15.09
CA ARG A 199 -4.74 -17.33 -14.80
C ARG A 199 -5.33 -15.95 -15.07
N HIS A 200 -4.94 -14.97 -14.27
CA HIS A 200 -5.28 -13.58 -14.57
C HIS A 200 -4.63 -13.19 -15.90
N THR A 201 -5.34 -12.40 -16.69
CA THR A 201 -4.81 -11.88 -17.95
C THR A 201 -4.17 -10.52 -17.72
N VAL A 202 -3.26 -10.11 -18.61
CA VAL A 202 -2.65 -8.78 -18.60
C VAL A 202 -3.72 -7.68 -18.61
N SER A 203 -4.74 -7.84 -19.46
CA SER A 203 -5.87 -6.89 -19.55
C SER A 203 -6.67 -6.80 -18.25
N GLU A 204 -6.97 -7.95 -17.63
CA GLU A 204 -7.66 -8.01 -16.35
C GLU A 204 -6.87 -7.29 -15.24
N VAL A 205 -5.58 -7.61 -15.10
CA VAL A 205 -4.71 -7.01 -14.07
C VAL A 205 -4.59 -5.50 -14.28
N THR A 206 -4.38 -5.08 -15.52
CA THR A 206 -4.30 -3.67 -15.91
C THR A 206 -5.59 -2.96 -15.54
N ALA A 207 -6.76 -3.45 -15.97
CA ALA A 207 -8.05 -2.84 -15.67
C ALA A 207 -8.32 -2.74 -14.16
N ARG A 208 -7.96 -3.78 -13.38
CA ARG A 208 -8.09 -3.79 -11.92
C ARG A 208 -7.19 -2.75 -11.25
N TRP A 209 -5.93 -2.63 -11.71
CA TRP A 209 -5.01 -1.63 -11.20
C TRP A 209 -5.49 -0.22 -11.50
N GLN A 210 -5.88 0.05 -12.76
CA GLN A 210 -6.46 1.33 -13.15
C GLN A 210 -7.72 1.64 -12.31
N SER A 211 -8.59 0.67 -12.10
CA SER A 211 -9.78 0.82 -11.26
C SER A 211 -9.42 1.18 -9.81
N ALA A 212 -8.39 0.55 -9.22
CA ALA A 212 -7.93 0.85 -7.88
C ALA A 212 -7.41 2.30 -7.75
N ILE A 213 -6.55 2.75 -8.67
CA ILE A 213 -6.02 4.11 -8.66
C ILE A 213 -7.10 5.16 -8.93
N ASN A 214 -7.99 4.93 -9.90
CA ASN A 214 -9.11 5.84 -10.19
C ASN A 214 -10.12 5.90 -9.05
N LYS A 215 -10.36 4.78 -8.37
CA LYS A 215 -11.18 4.77 -7.15
C LYS A 215 -10.51 5.64 -6.07
N ARG A 216 -9.18 5.57 -5.95
CA ARG A 216 -8.46 6.39 -4.97
C ARG A 216 -8.55 7.88 -5.29
N LEU A 217 -8.31 8.26 -6.55
CA LEU A 217 -8.53 9.62 -7.06
C LEU A 217 -9.93 10.15 -6.68
N ARG A 218 -10.99 9.40 -7.02
CA ARG A 218 -12.38 9.79 -6.74
C ARG A 218 -12.64 9.94 -5.24
N MET A 219 -12.12 9.03 -4.42
CA MET A 219 -12.27 9.11 -2.96
C MET A 219 -11.56 10.34 -2.39
N ASP A 220 -10.35 10.64 -2.84
CA ASP A 220 -9.59 11.82 -2.39
C ASP A 220 -10.36 13.12 -2.70
N TRP A 221 -10.93 13.24 -3.89
CA TRP A 221 -11.80 14.37 -4.25
C TRP A 221 -13.07 14.44 -3.41
N LYS A 222 -13.76 13.31 -3.18
CA LYS A 222 -14.92 13.30 -2.26
C LYS A 222 -14.54 13.79 -0.86
N LEU A 223 -13.36 13.43 -0.38
CA LEU A 223 -12.87 13.80 0.94
C LEU A 223 -12.48 15.29 1.06
N THR A 224 -12.51 16.10 0.00
CA THR A 224 -12.27 17.55 0.09
C THR A 224 -13.51 18.33 0.56
N SER A 225 -14.71 17.74 0.48
CA SER A 225 -15.96 18.42 0.86
C SER A 225 -15.96 18.79 2.35
N ARG A 226 -15.86 20.09 2.63
CA ARG A 226 -15.94 20.63 4.00
C ARG A 226 -17.34 20.53 4.58
N ALA A 227 -18.37 20.56 3.74
CA ALA A 227 -19.76 20.37 4.17
C ALA A 227 -19.95 19.00 4.83
N ILE A 228 -19.42 17.95 4.22
CA ILE A 228 -19.56 16.57 4.71
C ILE A 228 -18.53 16.28 5.83
N TYR A 229 -17.26 16.61 5.60
CA TYR A 229 -16.16 16.13 6.45
C TYR A 229 -15.64 17.16 7.46
N LYS A 230 -16.13 18.40 7.44
CA LYS A 230 -15.77 19.48 8.38
C LYS A 230 -14.24 19.60 8.54
N LYS A 231 -13.74 19.59 9.78
CA LYS A 231 -12.30 19.64 10.13
C LYS A 231 -11.49 18.41 9.68
N LYS A 232 -12.13 17.35 9.17
CA LYS A 232 -11.48 16.14 8.65
C LYS A 232 -11.34 16.15 7.12
N ALA A 233 -11.88 17.16 6.45
CA ALA A 233 -11.76 17.31 4.99
C ALA A 233 -10.29 17.46 4.58
N LEU A 234 -9.94 16.90 3.42
CA LEU A 234 -8.65 17.11 2.79
C LEU A 234 -8.58 18.51 2.19
N PRO A 235 -7.42 19.21 2.27
CA PRO A 235 -7.24 20.45 1.54
C PRO A 235 -7.35 20.19 0.03
N GLN A 236 -8.30 20.85 -0.63
CA GLN A 236 -8.52 20.70 -2.07
C GLN A 236 -7.27 20.97 -2.89
N ARG A 237 -6.52 22.02 -2.53
CA ARG A 237 -5.24 22.38 -3.18
C ARG A 237 -4.19 21.27 -3.06
N LEU A 238 -4.18 20.50 -1.97
CA LEU A 238 -3.28 19.36 -1.81
C LEU A 238 -3.69 18.21 -2.72
N VAL A 239 -4.98 17.87 -2.77
CA VAL A 239 -5.50 16.81 -3.65
C VAL A 239 -5.25 17.15 -5.11
N ALA A 240 -5.54 18.39 -5.54
CA ALA A 240 -5.27 18.86 -6.88
C ALA A 240 -3.78 18.71 -7.24
N ARG A 241 -2.88 19.27 -6.42
CA ARG A 241 -1.43 19.16 -6.65
C ARG A 241 -0.94 17.72 -6.72
N THR A 242 -1.47 16.82 -5.87
CA THR A 242 -1.07 15.40 -5.89
C THR A 242 -1.41 14.71 -7.20
N TRP A 243 -2.61 14.91 -7.73
CA TRP A 243 -3.06 14.21 -8.94
C TRP A 243 -2.64 14.90 -10.24
N GLN A 244 -2.43 16.23 -10.21
CA GLN A 244 -1.89 16.98 -11.35
C GLN A 244 -0.46 16.57 -11.72
N LEU A 245 0.29 15.97 -10.79
CA LEU A 245 1.63 15.42 -11.06
C LEU A 245 1.64 14.31 -12.12
N ILE A 246 0.54 13.58 -12.30
CA ILE A 246 0.41 12.50 -13.30
C ILE A 246 -0.73 12.75 -14.29
N ALA A 247 -1.51 13.81 -14.07
CA ALA A 247 -2.61 14.21 -14.93
C ALA A 247 -2.74 15.75 -14.91
N PRO A 248 -1.86 16.48 -15.63
CA PRO A 248 -1.81 17.94 -15.58
C PRO A 248 -3.13 18.62 -15.95
N ASN A 249 -3.88 18.02 -16.88
CA ASN A 249 -5.16 18.52 -17.38
C ASN A 249 -6.36 18.12 -16.50
N LEU A 250 -6.13 17.47 -15.35
CA LEU A 250 -7.22 17.08 -14.46
C LEU A 250 -7.89 18.33 -13.86
N GLN A 251 -8.98 18.75 -14.48
CA GLN A 251 -9.81 19.85 -13.99
C GLN A 251 -10.79 19.34 -12.93
N TYR A 252 -10.92 20.11 -11.86
CA TYR A 252 -11.91 19.87 -10.84
C TYR A 252 -13.29 20.31 -11.36
N ILE A 253 -14.13 19.35 -11.73
CA ILE A 253 -15.53 19.63 -12.00
C ILE A 253 -16.29 19.41 -10.68
N ASN A 254 -16.84 20.51 -10.15
CA ASN A 254 -17.67 20.53 -8.94
C ASN A 254 -18.70 19.39 -8.95
N GLU A 255 -18.67 18.58 -7.89
CA GLU A 255 -19.68 17.63 -7.37
C GLU A 255 -20.40 16.65 -8.31
N LYS A 256 -20.29 16.70 -9.65
CA LYS A 256 -21.10 15.85 -10.54
C LYS A 256 -20.40 15.00 -11.58
N ARG A 257 -19.10 15.15 -11.86
CA ARG A 257 -18.37 14.16 -12.67
C ARG A 257 -16.89 14.48 -12.69
N ILE A 258 -16.02 13.56 -12.30
CA ILE A 258 -14.64 13.60 -12.81
C ILE A 258 -14.76 13.14 -14.26
N GLU A 259 -14.76 14.08 -15.21
CA GLU A 259 -14.60 13.74 -16.63
C GLU A 259 -13.13 13.35 -16.84
N GLY A 260 -12.91 12.06 -17.11
CA GLY A 260 -11.57 11.50 -17.31
C GLY A 260 -11.27 10.36 -16.34
N VAL A 261 -10.96 9.20 -16.91
CA VAL A 261 -10.20 8.14 -16.26
C VAL A 261 -8.73 8.53 -16.45
N LEU A 262 -7.88 8.41 -15.41
CA LEU A 262 -6.45 8.76 -15.46
C LEU A 262 -5.69 8.18 -16.69
N VAL A 263 -6.26 7.16 -17.32
CA VAL A 263 -5.63 6.32 -18.32
C VAL A 263 -6.17 6.53 -19.74
N GLY A 264 -7.12 7.45 -19.92
CA GLY A 264 -7.54 7.92 -21.25
C GLY A 264 -6.66 9.03 -21.83
N MET A 265 -5.63 9.48 -21.10
CA MET A 265 -4.82 10.65 -21.45
C MET A 265 -3.41 10.32 -21.97
N GLY A 266 -3.06 9.04 -22.15
CA GLY A 266 -1.72 8.61 -22.57
C GLY A 266 -1.67 7.38 -23.49
N ILE A 267 -2.81 6.92 -24.02
CA ILE A 267 -2.86 5.96 -25.12
C ILE A 267 -3.42 6.74 -26.31
N GLU A 268 -2.68 6.75 -27.41
CA GLU A 268 -3.07 7.41 -28.66
C GLU A 268 -4.56 7.19 -28.97
N ARG A 269 -5.20 8.27 -29.44
CA ARG A 269 -6.62 8.37 -29.76
C ARG A 269 -7.13 7.07 -30.39
N ARG A 270 -8.08 6.41 -29.74
CA ARG A 270 -8.93 5.39 -30.37
C ARG A 270 -9.54 6.02 -31.63
N PRO A 271 -9.36 5.46 -32.84
CA PRO A 271 -9.97 6.03 -34.03
C PRO A 271 -11.50 6.03 -33.87
N PRO A 272 -12.20 7.05 -34.38
CA PRO A 272 -13.65 7.08 -34.33
C PRO A 272 -14.19 5.83 -35.03
N GLY A 273 -14.98 5.05 -34.28
CA GLY A 273 -15.63 3.84 -34.79
C GLY A 273 -16.51 4.21 -35.98
N ARG A 274 -16.32 3.51 -37.10
CA ARG A 274 -17.23 3.55 -38.23
C ARG A 274 -18.60 3.07 -37.78
N ASN A 275 -19.62 3.89 -38.02
CA ASN A 275 -21.02 3.46 -38.03
C ASN A 275 -21.18 2.29 -39.00
N ARG A 276 -21.68 1.17 -38.48
CA ARG A 276 -22.56 0.23 -39.17
C ARG A 276 -23.55 -0.30 -38.17
#